data_AF-A0A7W7S5L8-F1
#
_entry.id   AF-A0A7W7S5L8-F1
#
_cell.length_a   1.000
_cell.length_b   1.000
_cell.length_c   1.000
_cell.angle_alpha   90.00
_cell.angle_beta   90.00
_cell.angle_gamma   90.00
#
_symmetry.space_group_name_H-M   'P 1'
#
loop_
_entity.id
_entity.type
_entity.pdbx_description
1 polymer ?
#
loop_
_entity_poly.entity_id
_entity_poly.type
_entity_poly.pdbx_seq_one_letter_code
_entity_poly.pdbx_strand_id
1 'polypeptide(L)'
;MTSLTVVGTPGERRVTLFAEACARYGLREPGVVPWTAVLRGEDLRLEPGTLVRIESPGEDAEADALLRGPGEPSRVGGGGAWHAALTTATARIREAVERTPGAVLLADVDEIAVMFDKRLCHARLSAAGVPVPPALPGPVGDYAGLREQMDQAGWGRVFVKPAHGSSASGIIALHASADRVRAVTSVELAGDGLHNSLQVRSYEDEIDVAAIVDMLAGDGLHVERWFPKAGVGGRTIDLRVVVVDGTPTHAVVRASRTPMTNLHLGGERGDLDVVREKVGPQGWGRALDVCARAAACFPGSLAVGVDLMIGVGWRSVAVAEVNAFGDLLPRLTGFPGGGAEGLDTYDAQVRAIAARRTAGAR
;
A
#
# COMPACT_ATOMS: atom_id res chain seq x y z
N MET A 1 -10.78 27.99 -14.76
CA MET A 1 -9.56 27.14 -14.84
C MET A 1 -9.72 25.96 -13.90
N THR A 2 -9.04 24.83 -14.18
CA THR A 2 -8.81 23.70 -13.24
C THR A 2 -8.38 24.11 -11.85
N SER A 3 -9.27 24.30 -10.86
CA SER A 3 -8.77 24.40 -9.48
C SER A 3 -8.47 22.99 -8.96
N LEU A 4 -7.28 22.81 -8.40
CA LEU A 4 -6.84 21.58 -7.75
C LEU A 4 -6.46 21.92 -6.32
N THR A 5 -6.80 21.02 -5.40
CA THR A 5 -6.36 21.08 -4.01
C THR A 5 -5.74 19.75 -3.64
N VAL A 6 -4.59 19.78 -2.98
CA VAL A 6 -3.92 18.61 -2.43
C VAL A 6 -4.02 18.65 -0.92
N VAL A 7 -4.62 17.62 -0.32
CA VAL A 7 -4.46 17.35 1.10
C VAL A 7 -3.16 16.57 1.26
N GLY A 8 -2.14 17.22 1.82
CA GLY A 8 -0.79 16.69 1.87
C GLY A 8 0.12 17.56 2.73
N THR A 9 1.28 17.04 3.11
CA THR A 9 2.27 17.78 3.89
C THR A 9 2.95 18.84 3.01
N PRO A 10 2.91 20.13 3.36
CA PRO A 10 3.54 21.18 2.55
C PRO A 10 5.06 20.95 2.39
N GLY A 11 5.57 21.13 1.17
CA GLY A 11 6.99 20.93 0.86
C GLY A 11 7.43 19.46 0.71
N GLU A 12 6.57 18.51 1.08
CA GLU A 12 6.89 17.09 0.89
C GLU A 12 6.95 16.70 -0.58
N ARG A 13 7.77 15.69 -0.84
CA ARG A 13 8.13 15.30 -2.21
C ARG A 13 6.91 14.97 -3.07
N ARG A 14 5.90 14.31 -2.51
CA ARG A 14 4.69 13.91 -3.23
C ARG A 14 3.83 15.11 -3.64
N VAL A 15 3.76 16.13 -2.79
CA VAL A 15 3.03 17.38 -3.07
C VAL A 15 3.77 18.19 -4.13
N THR A 16 5.09 18.35 -3.99
CA THR A 16 5.93 19.09 -4.93
C THR A 16 5.91 18.47 -6.33
N LEU A 17 6.12 17.16 -6.45
CA LEU A 17 6.11 16.48 -7.76
C LEU A 17 4.75 16.55 -8.46
N PHE A 18 3.65 16.50 -7.70
CA PHE A 18 2.32 16.68 -8.27
C PHE A 18 2.07 18.12 -8.75
N ALA A 19 2.53 19.12 -8.00
CA ALA A 19 2.46 20.52 -8.41
C ALA A 19 3.29 20.80 -9.68
N GLU A 20 4.49 20.23 -9.77
CA GLU A 20 5.33 20.28 -10.97
C GLU A 20 4.65 19.64 -12.18
N ALA A 21 4.01 18.47 -12.00
CA ALA A 21 3.22 17.84 -13.05
C ALA A 21 2.04 18.75 -13.49
N CYS A 22 1.33 19.37 -12.54
CA CYS A 22 0.28 20.33 -12.87
C CYS A 22 0.80 21.49 -13.74
N ALA A 23 1.97 22.05 -13.39
CA ALA A 23 2.59 23.12 -14.15
C ALA A 23 2.97 22.68 -15.59
N ARG A 24 3.52 21.47 -15.77
CA ARG A 24 3.84 20.92 -17.10
C ARG A 24 2.61 20.79 -18.02
N TYR A 25 1.43 20.56 -17.44
CA TYR A 25 0.16 20.48 -18.17
C TYR A 25 -0.61 21.82 -18.21
N GLY A 26 0.03 22.93 -17.83
CA GLY A 26 -0.56 24.27 -17.86
C GLY A 26 -1.72 24.46 -16.87
N LEU A 27 -1.80 23.65 -15.83
CA LEU A 27 -2.76 23.81 -14.74
C LEU A 27 -2.22 24.84 -13.73
N ARG A 28 -3.16 25.49 -13.02
CA ARG A 28 -2.80 26.35 -11.88
C ARG A 28 -2.13 25.50 -10.81
N GLU A 29 -1.14 26.08 -10.13
CA GLU A 29 -0.54 25.46 -8.95
C GLU A 29 -1.65 25.03 -7.96
N PRO A 30 -1.66 23.76 -7.51
CA PRO A 30 -2.66 23.28 -6.58
C PRO A 30 -2.60 24.01 -5.24
N GLY A 31 -3.75 24.34 -4.66
CA GLY A 31 -3.80 24.74 -3.26
C GLY A 31 -3.40 23.57 -2.36
N VAL A 32 -2.74 23.82 -1.24
CA VAL A 32 -2.33 22.77 -0.30
C VAL A 32 -3.09 22.92 1.01
N VAL A 33 -3.74 21.85 1.44
CA VAL A 33 -4.35 21.70 2.78
C VAL A 33 -3.43 20.78 3.60
N PRO A 34 -2.76 21.29 4.64
CA PRO A 34 -1.86 20.49 5.46
C PRO A 34 -2.59 19.36 6.20
N TRP A 35 -1.98 18.18 6.28
CA TRP A 35 -2.52 17.07 7.07
C TRP A 35 -2.73 17.43 8.54
N THR A 36 -1.82 18.22 9.12
CA THR A 36 -1.92 18.68 10.51
C THR A 36 -3.20 19.48 10.77
N ALA A 37 -3.61 20.35 9.84
CA ALA A 37 -4.88 21.10 9.94
C ALA A 37 -6.10 20.15 9.92
N VAL A 38 -6.10 19.16 9.02
CA VAL A 38 -7.17 18.14 8.95
C VAL A 38 -7.24 17.33 10.24
N LEU A 39 -6.09 16.88 10.75
CA LEU A 39 -5.99 16.05 11.94
C LEU A 39 -6.40 16.81 13.21
N ARG A 40 -6.10 18.12 13.28
CA ARG A 40 -6.54 19.03 14.36
C ARG A 40 -8.02 19.38 14.28
N GLY A 41 -8.69 19.10 13.16
CA GLY A 41 -10.11 19.40 12.96
C GLY A 41 -10.37 20.87 12.67
N GLU A 42 -9.42 21.54 12.02
CA GLU A 42 -9.59 22.92 11.56
C GLU A 42 -10.64 23.01 10.44
N ASP A 43 -11.26 24.19 10.27
CA ASP A 43 -12.21 24.41 9.18
C ASP A 43 -11.48 24.47 7.82
N LEU A 44 -11.66 23.43 7.02
CA LEU A 44 -11.00 23.27 5.74
C LEU A 44 -11.72 24.11 4.66
N ARG A 45 -11.09 25.20 4.25
CA ARG A 45 -11.62 26.07 3.18
C ARG A 45 -11.14 25.58 1.81
N LEU A 46 -12.09 25.17 0.98
CA LEU A 46 -11.85 24.73 -0.39
C LEU A 46 -12.43 25.74 -1.39
N GLU A 47 -11.79 25.87 -2.55
CA GLU A 47 -12.32 26.69 -3.63
C GLU A 47 -13.50 25.96 -4.32
N PRO A 48 -14.62 26.64 -4.64
CA PRO A 48 -15.69 26.04 -5.43
C PRO A 48 -15.19 25.42 -6.74
N GLY A 49 -15.67 24.23 -7.07
CA GLY A 49 -15.25 23.51 -8.28
C GLY A 49 -13.87 22.85 -8.20
N THR A 50 -13.19 22.86 -7.05
CA THR A 50 -11.84 22.26 -6.92
C THR A 50 -11.89 20.74 -6.97
N LEU A 51 -10.91 20.14 -7.64
CA LEU A 51 -10.65 18.71 -7.55
C LEU A 51 -9.70 18.46 -6.38
N VAL A 52 -10.14 17.65 -5.42
CA VAL A 52 -9.39 17.37 -4.19
C VAL A 52 -8.65 16.04 -4.31
N ARG A 53 -7.33 16.11 -4.37
CA ARG A 53 -6.42 14.98 -4.23
C ARG A 53 -6.08 14.80 -2.76
N ILE A 54 -6.21 13.57 -2.25
CA ILE A 54 -5.65 13.19 -0.94
C ILE A 54 -4.31 12.49 -1.22
N GLU A 55 -3.28 12.87 -0.48
CA GLU A 55 -1.95 12.27 -0.54
C GLU A 55 -1.58 11.62 0.80
N SER A 56 -0.57 10.75 0.80
CA SER A 56 -0.05 10.17 2.04
C SER A 56 0.36 11.26 3.06
N PRO A 57 0.08 11.08 4.37
CA PRO A 57 0.58 11.98 5.41
C PRO A 57 2.11 11.97 5.54
N GLY A 58 2.79 11.04 4.86
CA GLY A 58 4.25 11.04 4.74
C GLY A 58 4.96 10.74 6.05
N GLU A 59 6.17 11.28 6.18
CA GLU A 59 7.06 11.14 7.35
C GLU A 59 7.01 12.39 8.25
N ASP A 60 5.96 13.19 8.15
CA ASP A 60 5.78 14.38 8.97
C ASP A 60 5.57 13.99 10.44
N ALA A 61 6.50 14.39 11.30
CA ALA A 61 6.52 13.98 12.71
C ALA A 61 5.29 14.48 13.48
N GLU A 62 4.77 15.66 13.14
CA GLU A 62 3.58 16.20 13.77
C GLU A 62 2.33 15.42 13.34
N ALA A 63 2.18 15.11 12.05
CA ALA A 63 1.11 14.25 11.57
C ALA A 63 1.19 12.82 12.14
N ASP A 64 2.38 12.21 12.25
CA ASP A 64 2.53 10.89 12.89
C ASP A 64 2.08 10.93 14.34
N ALA A 65 2.48 11.96 15.10
CA ALA A 65 2.07 12.13 16.49
C ALA A 65 0.55 12.33 16.64
N LEU A 66 -0.09 13.06 15.71
CA LEU A 66 -1.54 13.23 15.69
C LEU A 66 -2.30 11.96 15.29
N LEU A 67 -1.70 11.10 14.46
CA LEU A 67 -2.29 9.86 13.99
C LEU A 67 -2.15 8.71 15.01
N ARG A 68 -0.97 8.54 15.60
CA ARG A 68 -0.65 7.40 16.50
C ARG A 68 -0.53 7.79 17.97
N GLY A 69 -0.44 9.08 18.29
CA GLY A 69 0.00 9.56 19.59
C GLY A 69 1.52 9.74 19.66
N PRO A 70 2.03 10.41 20.71
CA PRO A 70 3.47 10.68 20.88
C PRO A 70 4.27 9.37 21.05
N GLY A 71 5.50 9.34 20.54
CA GLY A 71 6.42 8.22 20.71
C GLY A 71 7.50 8.14 19.65
N GLU A 72 8.40 7.16 19.79
CA GLU A 72 9.45 6.89 18.82
C GLU A 72 8.88 6.52 17.45
N PRO A 73 9.30 7.17 16.35
CA PRO A 73 8.80 6.88 15.00
C PRO A 73 9.03 5.43 14.55
N SER A 74 10.03 4.75 15.13
CA SER A 74 10.37 3.36 14.81
C SER A 74 9.46 2.33 15.46
N ARG A 75 8.60 2.71 16.41
CA ARG A 75 7.72 1.77 17.13
C ARG A 75 6.84 0.97 16.18
N VAL A 76 6.67 -0.32 16.47
CA VAL A 76 5.72 -1.20 15.77
C VAL A 76 4.49 -1.42 16.64
N GLY A 77 3.32 -1.35 16.03
CA GLY A 77 2.03 -1.34 16.74
C GLY A 77 1.40 0.05 16.76
N GLY A 78 0.22 0.17 17.37
CA GLY A 78 -0.62 1.36 17.30
C GLY A 78 -1.29 1.55 15.93
N GLY A 79 -1.33 0.50 15.12
CA GLY A 79 -1.91 0.53 13.78
C GLY A 79 -3.41 0.80 13.80
N GLY A 80 -4.13 0.26 14.78
CA GLY A 80 -5.56 0.49 14.94
C GLY A 80 -5.87 1.95 15.27
N ALA A 81 -5.10 2.55 16.18
CA ALA A 81 -5.22 3.97 16.51
C ALA A 81 -4.92 4.87 15.30
N TRP A 82 -3.82 4.57 14.58
CA TRP A 82 -3.46 5.28 13.34
C TRP A 82 -4.58 5.22 12.31
N HIS A 83 -5.16 4.02 12.08
CA HIS A 83 -6.22 3.81 11.10
C HIS A 83 -7.51 4.55 11.48
N ALA A 84 -7.89 4.51 12.76
CA ALA A 84 -9.06 5.23 13.26
C ALA A 84 -8.89 6.75 13.12
N ALA A 85 -7.71 7.28 13.45
CA ALA A 85 -7.39 8.69 13.28
C ALA A 85 -7.39 9.11 11.81
N LEU A 86 -6.77 8.32 10.92
CA LEU A 86 -6.79 8.56 9.47
C LEU A 86 -8.23 8.58 8.95
N THR A 87 -9.03 7.58 9.28
CA THR A 87 -10.42 7.45 8.80
C THR A 87 -11.28 8.63 9.25
N THR A 88 -11.10 9.07 10.50
CA THR A 88 -11.75 10.27 11.02
C THR A 88 -11.31 11.52 10.25
N ALA A 89 -10.00 11.66 10.00
CA ALA A 89 -9.46 12.79 9.27
C ALA A 89 -9.96 12.82 7.81
N THR A 90 -9.97 11.68 7.11
CA THR A 90 -10.48 11.62 5.74
C THR A 90 -11.98 11.86 5.66
N ALA A 91 -12.76 11.48 6.69
CA ALA A 91 -14.18 11.85 6.77
C ALA A 91 -14.38 13.38 6.83
N ARG A 92 -13.53 14.11 7.57
CA ARG A 92 -13.55 15.60 7.60
C ARG A 92 -13.24 16.20 6.22
N ILE A 93 -12.35 15.59 5.45
CA ILE A 93 -12.06 16.03 4.07
C ILE A 93 -13.31 15.86 3.21
N ARG A 94 -14.00 14.72 3.30
CA ARG A 94 -15.28 14.49 2.62
C ARG A 94 -16.33 15.53 3.00
N GLU A 95 -16.51 15.81 4.28
CA GLU A 95 -17.45 16.85 4.75
C GLU A 95 -17.11 18.25 4.20
N ALA A 96 -15.83 18.60 4.12
CA ALA A 96 -15.39 19.87 3.52
C ALA A 96 -15.70 19.93 2.02
N VAL A 97 -15.50 18.81 1.30
CA VAL A 97 -15.83 18.69 -0.13
C VAL A 97 -17.33 18.81 -0.35
N GLU A 98 -18.15 18.09 0.41
CA GLU A 98 -19.63 18.10 0.30
C GLU A 98 -20.22 19.50 0.56
N ARG A 99 -19.65 20.26 1.50
CA ARG A 99 -20.06 21.65 1.77
C ARG A 99 -19.59 22.66 0.71
N THR A 100 -18.64 22.28 -0.14
CA THR A 100 -18.03 23.19 -1.13
C THR A 100 -18.67 22.98 -2.51
N PRO A 101 -19.39 23.99 -3.05
CA PRO A 101 -20.10 23.83 -4.32
C PRO A 101 -19.20 23.35 -5.46
N GLY A 102 -19.55 22.21 -6.06
CA GLY A 102 -18.85 21.63 -7.21
C GLY A 102 -17.46 21.04 -6.91
N ALA A 103 -17.02 21.00 -5.65
CA ALA A 103 -15.79 20.29 -5.30
C ALA A 103 -15.97 18.78 -5.46
N VAL A 104 -14.91 18.08 -5.88
CA VAL A 104 -14.95 16.64 -6.15
C VAL A 104 -13.70 15.96 -5.62
N LEU A 105 -13.87 14.86 -4.89
CA LEU A 105 -12.76 14.00 -4.47
C LEU A 105 -12.21 13.18 -5.65
N LEU A 106 -10.88 13.09 -5.74
CA LEU A 106 -10.17 12.23 -6.69
C LEU A 106 -9.82 10.85 -6.10
N ALA A 107 -10.11 10.65 -4.81
CA ALA A 107 -9.99 9.39 -4.12
C ALA A 107 -11.11 9.27 -3.09
N ASP A 108 -11.85 8.17 -3.13
CA ASP A 108 -12.90 7.87 -2.16
C ASP A 108 -12.29 7.55 -0.79
N VAL A 109 -12.82 8.19 0.25
CA VAL A 109 -12.26 8.10 1.61
C VAL A 109 -12.54 6.77 2.29
N ASP A 110 -13.63 6.09 1.93
CA ASP A 110 -13.96 4.77 2.45
C ASP A 110 -13.13 3.69 1.74
N GLU A 111 -12.80 3.89 0.46
CA GLU A 111 -11.81 3.08 -0.26
C GLU A 111 -10.40 3.24 0.33
N ILE A 112 -9.98 4.46 0.65
CA ILE A 112 -8.72 4.72 1.37
C ILE A 112 -8.70 3.94 2.67
N ALA A 113 -9.76 4.04 3.48
CA ALA A 113 -9.86 3.31 4.75
C ALA A 113 -9.71 1.79 4.56
N VAL A 114 -10.30 1.22 3.50
CA VAL A 114 -10.16 -0.21 3.18
C VAL A 114 -8.76 -0.57 2.72
N MET A 115 -8.11 0.25 1.88
CA MET A 115 -6.73 0.00 1.43
C MET A 115 -5.72 0.03 2.59
N PHE A 116 -6.01 0.75 3.67
CA PHE A 116 -5.20 0.77 4.88
C PHE A 116 -5.55 -0.33 5.90
N ASP A 117 -6.54 -1.19 5.66
CA ASP A 117 -6.79 -2.40 6.46
C ASP A 117 -6.63 -3.65 5.60
N LYS A 118 -5.55 -4.40 5.80
CA LYS A 118 -5.21 -5.58 4.99
C LYS A 118 -6.31 -6.64 5.00
N ARG A 119 -7.05 -6.78 6.10
CA ARG A 119 -8.12 -7.79 6.20
C ARG A 119 -9.29 -7.39 5.30
N LEU A 120 -9.67 -6.11 5.35
CA LEU A 120 -10.77 -5.58 4.53
C LEU A 120 -10.38 -5.53 3.05
N CYS A 121 -9.17 -5.08 2.74
CA CYS A 121 -8.62 -5.07 1.38
C CYS A 121 -8.60 -6.49 0.81
N HIS A 122 -8.02 -7.45 1.53
CA HIS A 122 -7.97 -8.85 1.12
C HIS A 122 -9.36 -9.43 0.88
N ALA A 123 -10.30 -9.24 1.83
CA ALA A 123 -11.67 -9.72 1.70
C ALA A 123 -12.38 -9.13 0.47
N ARG A 124 -12.20 -7.83 0.21
CA ARG A 124 -12.77 -7.15 -0.96
C ARG A 124 -12.22 -7.71 -2.27
N LEU A 125 -10.91 -7.90 -2.36
CA LEU A 125 -10.25 -8.48 -3.54
C LEU A 125 -10.69 -9.93 -3.78
N SER A 126 -10.71 -10.74 -2.73
CA SER A 126 -11.14 -12.14 -2.76
C SER A 126 -12.59 -12.27 -3.24
N ALA A 127 -13.50 -11.43 -2.72
CA ALA A 127 -14.90 -11.41 -3.13
C ALA A 127 -15.09 -11.02 -4.62
N ALA A 128 -14.19 -10.20 -5.17
CA ALA A 128 -14.15 -9.84 -6.59
C ALA A 128 -13.45 -10.89 -7.48
N GLY A 129 -13.02 -12.03 -6.90
CA GLY A 129 -12.28 -13.08 -7.60
C GLY A 129 -10.88 -12.67 -8.06
N VAL A 130 -10.32 -11.58 -7.50
CA VAL A 130 -8.92 -11.20 -7.72
C VAL A 130 -8.06 -12.23 -6.98
N PRO A 131 -7.05 -12.84 -7.62
CA PRO A 131 -6.22 -13.84 -6.96
C PRO A 131 -5.44 -13.19 -5.82
N VAL A 132 -5.68 -13.66 -4.60
CA VAL A 132 -4.95 -13.33 -3.37
C VAL A 132 -4.51 -14.63 -2.70
N PRO A 133 -3.46 -14.64 -1.86
CA PRO A 133 -3.13 -15.83 -1.08
C PRO A 133 -4.31 -16.22 -0.17
N PRO A 134 -4.59 -17.52 0.05
CA PRO A 134 -5.54 -17.94 1.06
C PRO A 134 -5.20 -17.33 2.43
N ALA A 135 -6.19 -16.89 3.19
CA ALA A 135 -6.00 -16.32 4.52
C ALA A 135 -6.70 -17.17 5.59
N LEU A 136 -6.16 -17.18 6.81
CA LEU A 136 -6.83 -17.82 7.95
C LEU A 136 -8.15 -17.07 8.25
N PRO A 137 -9.22 -17.79 8.62
CA PRO A 137 -10.50 -17.18 8.93
C PRO A 137 -10.51 -16.54 10.32
N GLY A 138 -11.27 -15.45 10.46
CA GLY A 138 -11.50 -14.83 11.77
C GLY A 138 -10.29 -14.10 12.34
N PRO A 139 -10.42 -13.57 13.57
CA PRO A 139 -9.30 -12.91 14.23
C PRO A 139 -8.27 -13.93 14.73
N VAL A 140 -7.00 -13.57 14.63
CA VAL A 140 -5.89 -14.24 15.31
C VAL A 140 -5.46 -13.32 16.45
N GLY A 141 -5.80 -13.71 17.67
CA GLY A 141 -5.68 -12.86 18.87
C GLY A 141 -4.35 -12.99 19.63
N ASP A 142 -3.64 -14.09 19.40
CA ASP A 142 -2.36 -14.40 20.03
C ASP A 142 -1.64 -15.50 19.24
N TYR A 143 -0.42 -15.84 19.66
CA TYR A 143 0.42 -16.86 19.06
C TYR A 143 -0.15 -18.27 19.22
N ALA A 144 -0.76 -18.58 20.37
CA ALA A 144 -1.36 -19.89 20.60
C ALA A 144 -2.51 -20.16 19.62
N GLY A 145 -3.42 -19.19 19.46
CA GLY A 145 -4.51 -19.23 18.49
C GLY A 145 -4.00 -19.21 17.05
N LEU A 146 -2.90 -18.52 16.75
CA LEU A 146 -2.23 -18.62 15.46
C LEU A 146 -1.80 -20.06 15.15
N ARG A 147 -1.11 -20.71 16.10
CA ARG A 147 -0.62 -22.09 15.92
C ARG A 147 -1.77 -23.07 15.75
N GLU A 148 -2.83 -22.94 16.55
CA GLU A 148 -4.03 -23.77 16.44
C GLU A 148 -4.67 -23.64 15.05
N GLN A 149 -4.89 -22.41 14.57
CA GLN A 149 -5.50 -22.19 13.26
C GLN A 149 -4.60 -22.66 12.11
N MET A 150 -3.28 -22.51 12.24
CA MET A 150 -2.31 -23.06 11.27
C MET A 150 -2.41 -24.58 11.20
N ASP A 151 -2.50 -25.25 12.35
CA ASP A 151 -2.59 -26.72 12.42
C ASP A 151 -3.92 -27.22 11.84
N GLN A 152 -5.04 -26.55 12.17
CA GLN A 152 -6.37 -26.84 11.59
C GLN A 152 -6.38 -26.67 10.06
N ALA A 153 -5.69 -25.65 9.54
CA ALA A 153 -5.58 -25.40 8.11
C ALA A 153 -4.53 -26.29 7.39
N GLY A 154 -3.70 -27.02 8.15
CA GLY A 154 -2.57 -27.77 7.63
C GLY A 154 -1.47 -26.89 7.02
N TRP A 155 -1.28 -25.67 7.53
CA TRP A 155 -0.33 -24.69 7.01
C TRP A 155 0.92 -24.61 7.87
N GLY A 156 2.05 -25.13 7.37
CA GLY A 156 3.34 -24.96 8.04
C GLY A 156 3.99 -23.59 7.82
N ARG A 157 3.53 -22.81 6.84
CA ARG A 157 4.16 -21.51 6.46
C ARG A 157 3.13 -20.44 6.19
N VAL A 158 3.27 -19.31 6.86
CA VAL A 158 2.36 -18.16 6.74
C VAL A 158 3.12 -16.84 6.76
N PHE A 159 2.49 -15.80 6.20
CA PHE A 159 2.85 -14.41 6.49
C PHE A 159 1.85 -13.86 7.50
N VAL A 160 2.34 -13.45 8.67
CA VAL A 160 1.58 -12.73 9.69
C VAL A 160 1.80 -11.23 9.46
N LYS A 161 0.73 -10.47 9.27
CA LYS A 161 0.79 -9.04 8.97
C LYS A 161 -0.08 -8.26 9.95
N PRO A 162 0.39 -7.17 10.57
CA PRO A 162 -0.50 -6.24 11.27
C PRO A 162 -1.52 -5.68 10.28
N ALA A 163 -2.79 -5.59 10.72
CA ALA A 163 -3.89 -5.15 9.87
C ALA A 163 -3.59 -3.81 9.18
N HIS A 164 -3.09 -2.83 9.93
CA HIS A 164 -2.92 -1.44 9.48
C HIS A 164 -1.47 -0.97 9.27
N GLY A 165 -0.49 -1.89 9.28
CA GLY A 165 0.92 -1.53 9.06
C GLY A 165 1.22 -1.06 7.63
N SER A 166 2.29 -0.27 7.43
CA SER A 166 2.82 0.08 6.11
C SER A 166 4.30 -0.27 6.00
N SER A 167 4.88 -0.20 4.80
CA SER A 167 6.32 -0.41 4.56
C SER A 167 6.89 -1.72 5.10
N ALA A 168 6.07 -2.77 5.11
CA ALA A 168 6.38 -4.09 5.69
C ALA A 168 6.75 -4.07 7.19
N SER A 169 6.45 -2.99 7.91
CA SER A 169 6.61 -2.93 9.36
C SER A 169 5.73 -3.97 10.06
N GLY A 170 6.33 -4.79 10.91
CA GLY A 170 5.62 -5.82 11.66
C GLY A 170 5.29 -7.10 10.89
N ILE A 171 5.67 -7.22 9.61
CA ILE A 171 5.40 -8.45 8.85
C ILE A 171 6.33 -9.57 9.30
N ILE A 172 5.77 -10.73 9.62
CA ILE A 172 6.50 -11.94 9.98
C ILE A 172 6.30 -12.99 8.91
N ALA A 173 7.39 -13.45 8.30
CA ALA A 173 7.39 -14.66 7.51
C ALA A 173 7.65 -15.84 8.46
N LEU A 174 6.58 -16.55 8.84
CA LEU A 174 6.60 -17.60 9.86
C LEU A 174 6.62 -18.98 9.21
N HIS A 175 7.53 -19.82 9.69
CA HIS A 175 7.56 -21.25 9.43
C HIS A 175 7.47 -21.98 10.77
N ALA A 176 6.48 -22.85 10.91
CA ALA A 176 6.28 -23.62 12.13
C ALA A 176 5.98 -25.08 11.81
N SER A 177 6.59 -25.98 12.58
CA SER A 177 6.26 -27.40 12.71
C SER A 177 5.94 -27.71 14.17
N ALA A 178 5.66 -28.97 14.49
CA ALA A 178 5.37 -29.38 15.87
C ALA A 178 6.55 -29.11 16.83
N ASP A 179 7.79 -29.14 16.33
CA ASP A 179 9.03 -29.11 17.11
C ASP A 179 9.91 -27.89 16.84
N ARG A 180 9.58 -27.05 15.85
CA ARG A 180 10.43 -25.94 15.42
C ARG A 180 9.62 -24.75 14.97
N VAL A 181 10.19 -23.58 15.23
CA VAL A 181 9.72 -22.32 14.68
C VAL A 181 10.88 -21.56 14.05
N ARG A 182 10.53 -20.79 13.02
CA ARG A 182 11.39 -19.75 12.48
C ARG A 182 10.54 -18.59 12.02
N ALA A 183 10.77 -17.43 12.61
CA ALA A 183 10.17 -16.17 12.20
C ALA A 183 11.23 -15.29 11.55
N VAL A 184 10.95 -14.79 10.35
CA VAL A 184 11.79 -13.81 9.66
C VAL A 184 11.02 -12.50 9.55
N THR A 185 11.50 -11.44 10.19
CA THR A 185 10.78 -10.16 10.37
C THR A 185 11.73 -8.97 10.40
N SER A 186 11.25 -7.75 10.15
CA SER A 186 12.00 -6.51 10.40
C SER A 186 11.85 -5.99 11.83
N VAL A 187 10.99 -6.63 12.62
CA VAL A 187 10.76 -6.32 14.02
C VAL A 187 11.97 -6.72 14.86
N GLU A 188 12.43 -5.77 15.67
CA GLU A 188 13.33 -6.00 16.79
C GLU A 188 12.52 -5.96 18.08
N LEU A 189 12.67 -7.02 18.87
CA LEU A 189 12.21 -7.10 20.24
C LEU A 189 13.22 -6.39 21.15
N ALA A 190 12.84 -5.25 21.70
CA ALA A 190 13.61 -4.48 22.67
C ALA A 190 12.92 -4.47 24.04
N GLY A 191 13.64 -4.04 25.08
CA GLY A 191 13.11 -4.02 26.46
C GLY A 191 11.93 -3.06 26.67
N ASP A 192 11.77 -2.08 25.79
CA ASP A 192 10.72 -1.06 25.78
C ASP A 192 9.61 -1.31 24.75
N GLY A 193 9.73 -2.36 23.92
CA GLY A 193 8.68 -2.77 22.98
C GLY A 193 9.22 -3.28 21.65
N LEU A 194 8.37 -3.20 20.62
CA LEU A 194 8.71 -3.62 19.26
C LEU A 194 9.15 -2.41 18.42
N HIS A 195 10.27 -2.55 17.73
CA HIS A 195 10.80 -1.51 16.83
C HIS A 195 11.04 -2.06 15.42
N ASN A 196 10.75 -1.26 14.41
CA ASN A 196 11.12 -1.58 13.05
C ASN A 196 12.61 -1.26 12.86
N SER A 197 13.44 -2.29 12.95
CA SER A 197 14.90 -2.14 12.83
C SER A 197 15.37 -1.85 11.41
N LEU A 198 14.46 -1.89 10.41
CA LEU A 198 14.71 -1.83 8.96
C LEU A 198 15.61 -2.96 8.42
N GLN A 199 16.19 -3.77 9.31
CA GLN A 199 16.99 -4.94 9.01
C GLN A 199 16.17 -6.19 9.27
N VAL A 200 16.20 -7.12 8.33
CA VAL A 200 15.50 -8.39 8.50
C VAL A 200 16.29 -9.30 9.45
N ARG A 201 15.62 -9.79 10.49
CA ARG A 201 16.15 -10.68 11.53
C ARG A 201 15.45 -12.03 11.49
N SER A 202 16.07 -13.03 12.13
CA SER A 202 15.53 -14.38 12.27
C SER A 202 15.43 -14.72 13.75
N TYR A 203 14.25 -15.13 14.20
CA TYR A 203 13.97 -15.64 15.54
C TYR A 203 13.63 -17.14 15.43
N GLU A 204 14.29 -17.96 16.25
CA GLU A 204 14.10 -19.42 16.29
C GLU A 204 13.70 -19.92 17.69
N ASP A 205 13.65 -19.02 18.68
CA ASP A 205 13.10 -19.30 20.00
C ASP A 205 11.58 -19.04 19.98
N GLU A 206 10.80 -20.06 20.37
CA GLU A 206 9.34 -20.00 20.45
C GLU A 206 8.86 -18.87 21.36
N ILE A 207 9.58 -18.59 22.46
CA ILE A 207 9.19 -17.56 23.44
C ILE A 207 9.28 -16.17 22.80
N ASP A 208 10.36 -15.88 22.09
CA ASP A 208 10.53 -14.60 21.38
C ASP A 208 9.49 -14.45 20.26
N VAL A 209 9.25 -15.52 19.49
CA VAL A 209 8.26 -15.49 18.41
C VAL A 209 6.85 -15.26 18.96
N ALA A 210 6.48 -15.93 20.05
CA ALA A 210 5.21 -15.74 20.72
C ALA A 210 5.05 -14.29 21.20
N ALA A 211 6.05 -13.75 21.90
CA ALA A 211 6.02 -12.38 22.40
C ALA A 211 5.83 -11.35 21.26
N ILE A 212 6.55 -11.52 20.14
CA ILE A 212 6.39 -10.63 18.98
C ILE A 212 4.97 -10.73 18.40
N VAL A 213 4.43 -11.94 18.20
CA VAL A 213 3.10 -12.14 17.63
C VAL A 213 2.03 -11.56 18.56
N ASP A 214 2.11 -11.83 19.86
CA ASP A 214 1.13 -11.39 20.87
C ASP A 214 1.07 -9.86 20.95
N MET A 215 2.22 -9.18 20.94
CA MET A 215 2.26 -7.72 20.92
C MET A 215 1.67 -7.11 19.65
N LEU A 216 1.84 -7.76 18.49
CA LEU A 216 1.25 -7.30 17.23
C LEU A 216 -0.25 -7.61 17.15
N ALA A 217 -0.73 -8.62 17.88
CA ALA A 217 -2.11 -9.07 17.79
C ALA A 217 -3.13 -8.07 18.34
N GLY A 218 -2.71 -7.14 19.22
CA GLY A 218 -3.59 -6.13 19.81
C GLY A 218 -4.30 -5.21 18.79
N ASP A 219 -3.67 -4.95 17.64
CA ASP A 219 -4.26 -4.15 16.54
C ASP A 219 -4.98 -5.02 15.49
N GLY A 220 -4.97 -6.34 15.68
CA GLY A 220 -5.48 -7.33 14.75
C GLY A 220 -4.44 -7.78 13.71
N LEU A 221 -4.43 -9.09 13.45
CA LEU A 221 -3.57 -9.70 12.46
C LEU A 221 -4.34 -10.09 11.19
N HIS A 222 -3.64 -10.03 10.08
CA HIS A 222 -4.01 -10.67 8.83
C HIS A 222 -2.98 -11.75 8.51
N VAL A 223 -3.42 -13.00 8.42
CA VAL A 223 -2.52 -14.15 8.24
C VAL A 223 -2.82 -14.83 6.93
N GLU A 224 -1.83 -14.82 6.04
CA GLU A 224 -1.91 -15.39 4.70
C GLU A 224 -1.04 -16.64 4.60
N ARG A 225 -1.52 -17.67 3.89
CA ARG A 225 -0.68 -18.79 3.49
C ARG A 225 0.49 -18.28 2.67
N TRP A 226 1.68 -18.79 2.98
CA TRP A 226 2.91 -18.35 2.31
C TRP A 226 2.83 -18.58 0.80
N PHE A 227 2.93 -17.49 0.03
CA PHE A 227 2.99 -17.53 -1.43
C PHE A 227 4.46 -17.64 -1.91
N PRO A 228 4.89 -18.74 -2.54
CA PRO A 228 6.27 -18.92 -2.98
C PRO A 228 6.55 -18.06 -4.22
N LYS A 229 7.26 -16.95 -4.02
CA LYS A 229 7.59 -15.99 -5.08
C LYS A 229 8.68 -16.53 -6.02
N ALA A 230 8.52 -16.20 -7.30
CA ALA A 230 9.55 -16.34 -8.31
C ALA A 230 10.81 -15.58 -7.91
N GLY A 231 11.94 -16.00 -8.50
CA GLY A 231 13.21 -15.33 -8.28
C GLY A 231 14.03 -15.15 -9.54
N VAL A 232 14.85 -14.10 -9.54
CA VAL A 232 15.79 -13.75 -10.59
C VAL A 232 17.15 -13.53 -9.93
N GLY A 233 18.21 -14.15 -10.45
CA GLY A 233 19.56 -13.97 -9.91
C GLY A 233 19.69 -14.34 -8.42
N GLY A 234 18.97 -15.36 -7.94
CA GLY A 234 18.99 -15.78 -6.55
C GLY A 234 18.23 -14.86 -5.57
N ARG A 235 17.47 -13.88 -6.08
CA ARG A 235 16.62 -12.99 -5.28
C ARG A 235 15.16 -13.27 -5.56
N THR A 236 14.32 -13.27 -4.53
CA THR A 236 12.86 -13.32 -4.71
C THR A 236 12.37 -11.97 -5.25
N ILE A 237 11.31 -12.00 -6.06
CA ILE A 237 10.77 -10.80 -6.71
C ILE A 237 9.26 -10.67 -6.54
N ASP A 238 8.80 -9.42 -6.56
CA ASP A 238 7.42 -9.06 -6.89
C ASP A 238 7.41 -7.78 -7.77
N LEU A 239 6.22 -7.35 -8.15
CA LEU A 239 6.00 -6.13 -8.91
C LEU A 239 5.19 -5.14 -8.07
N ARG A 240 5.63 -3.87 -8.03
CA ARG A 240 4.75 -2.75 -7.69
C ARG A 240 4.25 -2.15 -9.00
N VAL A 241 2.94 -2.28 -9.25
CA VAL A 241 2.29 -1.79 -10.47
C VAL A 241 1.40 -0.60 -10.12
N VAL A 242 1.62 0.54 -10.76
CA VAL A 242 0.74 1.71 -10.61
C VAL A 242 -0.36 1.63 -11.65
N VAL A 243 -1.60 1.67 -11.16
CA VAL A 243 -2.79 1.73 -11.99
C VAL A 243 -3.36 3.14 -11.88
N VAL A 244 -3.51 3.81 -13.02
CA VAL A 244 -4.06 5.17 -13.11
C VAL A 244 -5.30 5.09 -14.00
N ASP A 245 -6.43 5.56 -13.48
CA ASP A 245 -7.72 5.55 -14.16
C ASP A 245 -8.08 4.16 -14.72
N GLY A 246 -7.90 3.13 -13.88
CA GLY A 246 -8.14 1.72 -14.23
C GLY A 246 -7.09 1.08 -15.15
N THR A 247 -6.12 1.85 -15.67
CA THR A 247 -5.09 1.35 -16.59
C THR A 247 -3.76 1.13 -15.88
N PRO A 248 -3.17 -0.09 -15.89
CA PRO A 248 -1.80 -0.30 -15.44
C PRO A 248 -0.83 0.48 -16.33
N THR A 249 -0.07 1.40 -15.74
CA THR A 249 0.77 2.36 -16.50
C THR A 249 2.25 2.21 -16.19
N HIS A 250 2.60 1.91 -14.94
CA HIS A 250 3.99 1.80 -14.48
C HIS A 250 4.17 0.50 -13.72
N ALA A 251 5.38 -0.07 -13.78
CA ALA A 251 5.74 -1.25 -13.01
C ALA A 251 7.20 -1.15 -12.59
N VAL A 252 7.47 -1.50 -11.33
CA VAL A 252 8.84 -1.69 -10.83
C VAL A 252 8.97 -3.07 -10.23
N VAL A 253 10.03 -3.78 -10.60
CA VAL A 253 10.40 -5.04 -9.96
C VAL A 253 11.06 -4.72 -8.63
N ARG A 254 10.60 -5.32 -7.54
CA ARG A 254 11.29 -5.25 -6.25
C ARG A 254 11.91 -6.60 -5.95
N ALA A 255 13.21 -6.63 -5.70
CA ALA A 255 14.00 -7.86 -5.53
C ALA A 255 14.67 -7.90 -4.15
N SER A 256 14.64 -9.05 -3.48
CA SER A 256 15.23 -9.23 -2.14
C SER A 256 15.83 -10.62 -1.95
N ARG A 257 16.84 -10.71 -1.09
CA ARG A 257 17.41 -11.99 -0.60
C ARG A 257 16.55 -12.65 0.48
N THR A 258 15.61 -11.90 1.05
CA THR A 258 14.67 -12.40 2.06
C THR A 258 13.28 -12.59 1.45
N PRO A 259 12.34 -13.25 2.16
CA PRO A 259 10.95 -13.35 1.70
C PRO A 259 10.22 -12.01 1.56
N MET A 260 10.73 -10.93 2.16
CA MET A 260 10.15 -9.58 2.09
C MET A 260 10.90 -8.74 1.05
N THR A 261 10.18 -8.27 0.05
CA THR A 261 10.71 -7.58 -1.15
C THR A 261 10.58 -6.06 -1.08
N ASN A 262 10.08 -5.51 0.02
CA ASN A 262 9.87 -4.08 0.19
C ASN A 262 11.20 -3.30 0.06
N LEU A 263 11.21 -2.22 -0.72
CA LEU A 263 12.39 -1.38 -0.95
C LEU A 263 12.89 -0.70 0.35
N HIS A 264 12.00 -0.44 1.31
CA HIS A 264 12.34 0.11 2.62
C HIS A 264 13.08 -0.89 3.53
N LEU A 265 13.08 -2.19 3.20
CA LEU A 265 13.80 -3.25 3.91
C LEU A 265 15.08 -3.68 3.16
N GLY A 266 15.66 -2.80 2.35
CA GLY A 266 16.85 -3.07 1.55
C GLY A 266 16.57 -3.84 0.25
N GLY A 267 15.31 -3.90 -0.20
CA GLY A 267 14.97 -4.38 -1.53
C GLY A 267 15.57 -3.49 -2.62
N GLU A 268 15.94 -4.10 -3.75
CA GLU A 268 16.53 -3.41 -4.90
C GLU A 268 15.55 -3.38 -6.09
N ARG A 269 15.65 -2.36 -6.95
CA ARG A 269 14.93 -2.35 -8.22
C ARG A 269 15.52 -3.43 -9.13
N GLY A 270 14.70 -4.39 -9.54
CA GLY A 270 15.07 -5.41 -10.52
C GLY A 270 14.87 -4.95 -11.97
N ASP A 271 15.26 -5.80 -12.90
CA ASP A 271 15.07 -5.59 -14.33
C ASP A 271 13.68 -6.07 -14.78
N LEU A 272 12.85 -5.13 -15.23
CA LEU A 272 11.49 -5.42 -15.69
C LEU A 272 11.48 -6.24 -16.99
N ASP A 273 12.43 -6.04 -17.89
CA ASP A 273 12.47 -6.75 -19.16
C ASP A 273 12.81 -8.22 -18.94
N VAL A 274 13.69 -8.55 -17.98
CA VAL A 274 13.94 -9.93 -17.56
C VAL A 274 12.67 -10.59 -17.02
N VAL A 275 11.87 -9.86 -16.22
CA VAL A 275 10.59 -10.40 -15.73
C VAL A 275 9.61 -10.63 -16.86
N ARG A 276 9.47 -9.66 -17.78
CA ARG A 276 8.58 -9.74 -18.96
C ARG A 276 8.95 -10.90 -19.88
N GLU A 277 10.24 -11.12 -20.12
CA GLU A 277 10.73 -12.26 -20.89
C GLU A 277 10.34 -13.59 -20.23
N LYS A 278 10.54 -13.72 -18.90
CA LYS A 278 10.25 -14.96 -18.17
C LYS A 278 8.76 -15.29 -18.07
N VAL A 279 7.89 -14.31 -17.87
CA VAL A 279 6.43 -14.54 -17.89
C VAL A 279 5.87 -14.70 -19.31
N GLY A 280 6.59 -14.18 -20.31
CA GLY A 280 6.14 -14.10 -21.70
C GLY A 280 4.94 -13.16 -21.91
N PRO A 281 4.56 -12.88 -23.17
CA PRO A 281 3.51 -11.90 -23.48
C PRO A 281 2.16 -12.21 -22.83
N GLN A 282 1.75 -13.48 -22.83
CA GLN A 282 0.47 -13.89 -22.23
C GLN A 282 0.51 -13.81 -20.69
N GLY A 283 1.64 -14.15 -20.07
CA GLY A 283 1.81 -14.02 -18.62
C GLY A 283 1.84 -12.56 -18.18
N TRP A 284 2.48 -11.69 -18.96
CA TRP A 284 2.48 -10.25 -18.73
C TRP A 284 1.07 -9.66 -18.87
N GLY A 285 0.33 -10.00 -19.93
CA GLY A 285 -1.06 -9.57 -20.09
C GLY A 285 -1.95 -9.98 -18.91
N ARG A 286 -1.79 -11.23 -18.42
CA ARG A 286 -2.50 -11.73 -17.23
C ARG A 286 -2.12 -10.96 -15.95
N ALA A 287 -0.85 -10.64 -15.78
CA ALA A 287 -0.38 -9.86 -14.63
C ALA A 287 -1.02 -8.47 -14.60
N LEU A 288 -1.02 -7.78 -15.75
CA LEU A 288 -1.65 -6.47 -15.88
C LEU A 288 -3.17 -6.52 -15.71
N ASP A 289 -3.85 -7.53 -16.28
CA ASP A 289 -5.29 -7.75 -16.08
C ASP A 289 -5.64 -7.91 -14.61
N VAL A 290 -4.87 -8.70 -13.86
CA VAL A 290 -5.06 -8.87 -12.41
C VAL A 290 -4.88 -7.55 -11.66
N CYS A 291 -3.89 -6.73 -12.02
CA CYS A 291 -3.70 -5.40 -11.43
C CYS A 291 -4.87 -4.45 -11.76
N ALA A 292 -5.35 -4.46 -13.00
CA ALA A 292 -6.50 -3.66 -13.41
C ALA A 292 -7.77 -4.06 -12.65
N ARG A 293 -8.01 -5.37 -12.50
CA ARG A 293 -9.14 -5.92 -11.72
C ARG A 293 -9.04 -5.60 -10.23
N ALA A 294 -7.84 -5.62 -9.67
CA ALA A 294 -7.60 -5.20 -8.29
C ALA A 294 -7.93 -3.71 -8.10
N ALA A 295 -7.49 -2.85 -9.03
CA ALA A 295 -7.84 -1.43 -9.00
C ALA A 295 -9.33 -1.17 -9.22
N ALA A 296 -10.01 -1.98 -10.04
CA ALA A 296 -11.47 -1.89 -10.25
C ALA A 296 -12.30 -2.20 -9.00
N CYS A 297 -11.69 -2.77 -7.95
CA CYS A 297 -12.32 -2.90 -6.62
C CYS A 297 -12.34 -1.57 -5.84
N PHE A 298 -11.69 -0.53 -6.36
CA PHE A 298 -11.59 0.81 -5.79
C PHE A 298 -11.89 1.88 -6.87
N PRO A 299 -13.11 1.87 -7.47
CA PRO A 299 -13.46 2.75 -8.60
C PRO A 299 -13.47 4.25 -8.26
N GLY A 300 -13.62 4.62 -6.99
CA GLY A 300 -13.56 6.00 -6.51
C GLY A 300 -12.13 6.56 -6.44
N SER A 301 -11.11 5.71 -6.59
CA SER A 301 -9.70 6.07 -6.51
C SER A 301 -9.09 6.25 -7.89
N LEU A 302 -8.62 7.47 -8.20
CA LEU A 302 -7.98 7.76 -9.49
C LEU A 302 -6.72 6.91 -9.73
N ALA A 303 -5.94 6.65 -8.67
CA ALA A 303 -4.72 5.88 -8.79
C ALA A 303 -4.43 5.04 -7.55
N VAL A 304 -3.95 3.82 -7.79
CA VAL A 304 -3.56 2.85 -6.74
C VAL A 304 -2.26 2.16 -7.11
N GLY A 305 -1.52 1.72 -6.10
CA GLY A 305 -0.33 0.88 -6.24
C GLY A 305 -0.63 -0.57 -5.89
N VAL A 306 -0.56 -1.47 -6.85
CA VAL A 306 -0.83 -2.90 -6.65
C VAL A 306 0.48 -3.66 -6.45
N ASP A 307 0.61 -4.37 -5.33
CA ASP A 307 1.69 -5.32 -5.13
C ASP A 307 1.31 -6.69 -5.69
N LEU A 308 1.93 -7.06 -6.80
CA LEU A 308 1.68 -8.31 -7.49
C LEU A 308 2.84 -9.27 -7.31
N MET A 309 2.57 -10.42 -6.69
CA MET A 309 3.50 -11.54 -6.58
C MET A 309 3.39 -12.45 -7.79
N ILE A 310 4.53 -12.93 -8.29
CA ILE A 310 4.62 -13.97 -9.32
C ILE A 310 5.10 -15.25 -8.65
N GLY A 311 4.47 -16.40 -8.89
CA GLY A 311 4.83 -17.67 -8.27
C GLY A 311 6.09 -18.31 -8.86
N VAL A 312 6.80 -19.17 -8.11
CA VAL A 312 8.05 -19.87 -8.52
C VAL A 312 8.02 -20.57 -9.90
N GLY A 313 6.84 -20.90 -10.42
CA GLY A 313 6.64 -21.49 -11.75
C GLY A 313 6.31 -20.49 -12.86
N TRP A 314 6.32 -19.18 -12.61
CA TRP A 314 6.04 -18.09 -13.56
C TRP A 314 4.65 -18.12 -14.22
N ARG A 315 3.72 -18.91 -13.66
CA ARG A 315 2.36 -19.13 -14.19
C ARG A 315 1.26 -18.55 -13.33
N SER A 316 1.47 -18.50 -12.01
CA SER A 316 0.51 -17.95 -11.06
C SER A 316 0.92 -16.56 -10.64
N VAL A 317 -0.09 -15.72 -10.41
CA VAL A 317 0.07 -14.40 -9.79
C VAL A 317 -0.91 -14.27 -8.65
N ALA A 318 -0.58 -13.44 -7.66
CA ALA A 318 -1.46 -13.08 -6.57
C ALA A 318 -1.19 -11.64 -6.11
N VAL A 319 -2.22 -10.90 -5.75
CA VAL A 319 -2.12 -9.57 -5.16
C VAL A 319 -1.80 -9.71 -3.68
N ALA A 320 -0.73 -9.06 -3.22
CA ALA A 320 -0.31 -9.03 -1.83
C ALA A 320 -0.97 -7.88 -1.04
N GLU A 321 -1.13 -6.72 -1.69
CA GLU A 321 -1.76 -5.52 -1.14
C GLU A 321 -2.10 -4.53 -2.27
N VAL A 322 -3.05 -3.62 -1.99
CA VAL A 322 -3.35 -2.45 -2.83
C VAL A 322 -3.15 -1.21 -1.97
N ASN A 323 -2.35 -0.27 -2.48
CA ASN A 323 -1.91 0.92 -1.79
C ASN A 323 -2.60 2.15 -2.37
N ALA A 324 -3.07 3.04 -1.50
CA ALA A 324 -3.65 4.31 -1.92
C ALA A 324 -2.59 5.25 -2.54
N PHE A 325 -3.08 6.30 -3.21
CA PHE A 325 -2.31 7.47 -3.65
C PHE A 325 -1.34 7.28 -4.84
N GLY A 326 -1.40 6.15 -5.55
CA GLY A 326 -0.72 5.98 -6.86
C GLY A 326 0.83 5.92 -6.81
N ASP A 327 1.41 5.72 -5.63
CA ASP A 327 2.84 5.56 -5.35
C ASP A 327 3.82 6.68 -5.79
N LEU A 328 4.91 6.74 -5.05
CA LEU A 328 6.06 7.60 -5.34
C LEU A 328 7.17 6.77 -5.98
N LEU A 329 7.21 6.74 -7.31
CA LEU A 329 8.23 6.01 -8.08
C LEU A 329 9.10 6.98 -8.89
N PRO A 330 9.99 7.74 -8.22
CA PRO A 330 10.79 8.76 -8.90
C PRO A 330 11.70 8.12 -9.95
N ARG A 331 11.87 8.85 -11.06
CA ARG A 331 12.67 8.45 -12.23
C ARG A 331 12.19 7.18 -12.94
N LEU A 332 10.97 6.72 -12.65
CA LEU A 332 10.33 5.64 -13.38
C LEU A 332 9.31 6.27 -14.34
N THR A 333 9.38 5.87 -15.61
CA THR A 333 8.37 6.25 -16.61
C THR A 333 7.46 5.07 -16.95
N GLY A 334 6.32 5.36 -17.56
CA GLY A 334 5.36 4.33 -17.94
C GLY A 334 5.95 3.31 -18.92
N PHE A 335 5.55 2.05 -18.77
CA PHE A 335 6.06 0.97 -19.63
C PHE A 335 5.41 1.00 -21.02
N PRO A 336 6.06 0.45 -22.06
CA PRO A 336 5.49 0.34 -23.41
C PRO A 336 4.19 -0.46 -23.44
N GLY A 337 3.15 0.10 -24.07
CA GLY A 337 1.80 -0.42 -24.12
C GLY A 337 0.92 -0.03 -22.92
N GLY A 338 1.46 0.65 -21.90
CA GLY A 338 0.71 1.12 -20.73
C GLY A 338 0.03 2.48 -20.96
N GLY A 339 0.27 3.12 -22.10
CA GLY A 339 -0.32 4.41 -22.47
C GLY A 339 0.28 5.61 -21.74
N ALA A 340 1.29 5.43 -20.88
CA ALA A 340 2.00 6.49 -20.15
C ALA A 340 3.50 6.53 -20.47
N GLU A 341 3.89 6.07 -21.65
CA GLU A 341 5.28 6.03 -22.10
C GLU A 341 5.93 7.41 -22.00
N GLY A 342 7.08 7.48 -21.35
CA GLY A 342 7.83 8.73 -21.14
C GLY A 342 7.23 9.67 -20.09
N LEU A 343 6.07 9.36 -19.51
CA LEU A 343 5.47 10.09 -18.39
C LEU A 343 5.87 9.47 -17.07
N ASP A 344 6.06 10.30 -16.04
CA ASP A 344 6.14 9.80 -14.66
C ASP A 344 4.74 9.50 -14.10
N THR A 345 4.69 8.96 -12.88
CA THR A 345 3.43 8.58 -12.23
C THR A 345 2.50 9.76 -11.96
N TYR A 346 3.02 10.97 -11.76
CA TYR A 346 2.23 12.17 -11.51
C TYR A 346 1.72 12.79 -12.81
N ASP A 347 2.54 12.84 -13.86
CA ASP A 347 2.14 13.25 -15.20
C ASP A 347 1.01 12.36 -15.73
N ALA A 348 1.09 11.05 -15.52
CA ALA A 348 0.02 10.13 -15.90
C ALA A 348 -1.30 10.44 -15.18
N GLN A 349 -1.25 10.77 -13.88
CA GLN A 349 -2.41 11.14 -13.09
C GLN A 349 -3.00 12.49 -13.52
N VAL A 350 -2.17 13.51 -13.72
CA VAL A 350 -2.61 14.83 -14.20
C VAL A 350 -3.24 14.74 -15.59
N ARG A 351 -2.66 13.95 -16.48
CA ARG A 351 -3.24 13.68 -17.80
C ARG A 351 -4.60 12.98 -17.71
N ALA A 352 -4.76 12.00 -16.82
CA ALA A 352 -6.05 11.34 -16.59
C ALA A 352 -7.11 12.31 -16.06
N ILE A 353 -6.74 13.19 -15.12
CA ILE A 353 -7.61 14.28 -14.63
C ILE A 353 -8.06 15.17 -15.80
N ALA A 354 -7.13 15.59 -16.66
CA ALA A 354 -7.45 16.42 -17.82
C ALA A 354 -8.38 15.70 -18.83
N ALA A 355 -8.19 14.39 -19.03
CA ALA A 355 -9.00 13.57 -19.93
C ALA A 355 -10.45 13.41 -19.42
N ARG A 356 -10.64 13.04 -18.15
CA ARG A 356 -11.98 12.90 -17.52
C ARG A 356 -12.81 14.18 -17.64
N ARG A 357 -12.18 15.35 -17.55
CA ARG A 357 -12.83 16.65 -17.74
C ARG A 357 -13.34 16.86 -19.16
N THR A 358 -12.55 16.46 -20.16
CA THR A 358 -12.95 16.61 -21.56
C THR A 358 -14.12 15.69 -21.90
N ALA A 359 -14.15 14.50 -21.29
CA ALA A 359 -15.24 13.55 -21.46
C ALA A 359 -16.54 14.00 -20.76
N GLY A 360 -16.47 14.57 -19.55
CA GLY A 360 -17.65 15.07 -18.83
C GLY A 360 -18.21 16.41 -19.34
N ALA A 361 -17.49 17.10 -20.24
CA ALA A 361 -17.93 18.34 -20.88
C ALA A 361 -18.58 18.13 -22.26
N ARG A 362 -18.68 16.88 -22.73
CA ARG A 362 -19.34 16.49 -23.99
C ARG A 362 -20.69 15.82 -23.70
#